data_AF-A0A804R263-F1
#
_entry.id   AF-A0A804R263-F1
#
_cell.length_a   1.000
_cell.length_b   1.000
_cell.length_c   1.000
_cell.angle_alpha   90.00
_cell.angle_beta   90.00
_cell.angle_gamma   90.00
#
_symmetry.space_group_name_H-M   'P 1'
#
loop_
_entity.id
_entity.type
_entity.pdbx_description
1 polymer ?
#
loop_
_entity_poly.entity_id
_entity_poly.type
_entity_poly.pdbx_seq_one_letter_code
_entity_poly.pdbx_strand_id
1 'polypeptide(L)'
;MESSSPSVPFPLLQAPVESTYRACTIPYRFPSDNPRKATPVEIQWIDLFLNSVPSFKQRAENDPTVPDAPAKAEKFAQRYTSMLEELKKNPESHGGPPDCILLCRLRELVLRELGFRDIFKKVKDEENAKAMSLFEGVIKRNDEIEDDGKRIENLVRGILAGNIFDLGSAQKFLLKMACHFWQVARILYLDHGLLMTLMLLRVNGPRNHGKRQLFLLITLVLILSWVYYHLRGSCSDVAQR
;
A
#
# COMPACT_ATOMS: atom_id res chain seq x y z
N MET A 1 -12.79 -16.33 -7.56
CA MET A 1 -12.33 -17.45 -8.39
C MET A 1 -10.83 -17.31 -8.53
N GLU A 2 -10.04 -18.17 -7.90
CA GLU A 2 -8.64 -18.30 -8.30
C GLU A 2 -8.64 -19.05 -9.63
N SER A 3 -8.05 -18.43 -10.66
CA SER A 3 -7.92 -19.04 -11.98
C SER A 3 -7.10 -20.32 -11.85
N SER A 4 -7.62 -21.43 -12.38
CA SER A 4 -6.91 -22.72 -12.48
C SER A 4 -5.76 -22.71 -13.49
N SER A 5 -5.55 -21.59 -14.21
CA SER A 5 -4.45 -21.44 -15.16
C SER A 5 -3.12 -21.24 -14.43
N PRO A 6 -2.04 -21.87 -14.90
CA PRO A 6 -0.71 -21.66 -14.30
C PRO A 6 -0.29 -20.20 -14.43
N SER A 7 0.36 -19.67 -13.39
CA SER A 7 0.92 -18.31 -13.40
C SER A 7 2.11 -18.25 -14.36
N VAL A 8 2.09 -17.28 -15.28
CA VAL A 8 3.22 -16.98 -16.19
C VAL A 8 3.85 -15.63 -15.84
N PRO A 9 5.15 -15.41 -16.13
CA PRO A 9 5.78 -14.12 -15.91
C PRO A 9 5.11 -12.99 -16.70
N PHE A 10 5.10 -11.78 -16.14
CA PHE A 10 4.54 -10.62 -16.83
C PHE A 10 5.38 -10.26 -18.06
N PRO A 11 4.79 -10.09 -19.28
CA PRO A 11 5.56 -10.00 -20.54
C PRO A 11 6.52 -8.82 -20.66
N LEU A 12 6.34 -7.76 -19.85
CA LEU A 12 7.22 -6.59 -19.87
C LEU A 12 8.40 -6.71 -18.89
N LEU A 13 8.50 -7.80 -18.13
CA LEU A 13 9.67 -8.06 -17.30
C LEU A 13 10.84 -8.49 -18.19
N GLN A 14 12.02 -7.93 -17.91
CA GLN A 14 13.23 -8.28 -18.64
C GLN A 14 13.68 -9.69 -18.26
N ALA A 15 13.81 -10.56 -19.24
CA ALA A 15 14.37 -11.89 -19.06
C ALA A 15 15.90 -11.82 -18.82
N PRO A 16 16.48 -12.75 -18.03
CA PRO A 16 15.81 -13.80 -17.26
C PRO A 16 15.22 -13.25 -15.94
N VAL A 17 13.92 -13.46 -15.73
CA VAL A 17 13.15 -12.85 -14.62
C VAL A 17 13.68 -13.34 -13.27
N GLU A 18 14.13 -14.59 -13.21
CA GLU A 18 14.61 -15.28 -12.01
C GLU A 18 15.80 -14.60 -11.35
N SER A 19 16.63 -13.89 -12.13
CA SER A 19 17.81 -13.18 -11.61
C SER A 19 17.68 -11.66 -11.65
N THR A 20 16.73 -11.10 -12.39
CA THR A 20 16.61 -9.64 -12.60
C THR A 20 15.46 -9.02 -11.82
N TYR A 21 14.42 -9.80 -11.48
CA TYR A 21 13.22 -9.29 -10.86
C TYR A 21 13.07 -9.77 -9.42
N ARG A 22 12.88 -8.81 -8.51
CA ARG A 22 12.49 -9.06 -7.13
C ARG A 22 11.25 -8.22 -6.82
N ALA A 23 10.15 -8.89 -6.47
CA ALA A 23 8.88 -8.21 -6.21
C ALA A 23 8.93 -7.33 -4.94
N CYS A 24 9.56 -7.83 -3.87
CA CYS A 24 9.71 -7.08 -2.62
C CYS A 24 10.80 -6.01 -2.76
N THR A 25 10.39 -4.75 -2.82
CA THR A 25 11.27 -3.58 -2.97
C THR A 25 12.23 -3.41 -1.80
N ILE A 26 11.77 -3.67 -0.57
CA ILE A 26 12.56 -3.43 0.64
C ILE A 26 13.16 -4.76 1.10
N PRO A 27 14.50 -4.90 1.12
CA PRO A 27 15.14 -6.07 1.69
C PRO A 27 15.01 -6.06 3.21
N TYR A 28 14.43 -7.10 3.79
CA TYR A 28 14.40 -7.22 5.26
C TYR A 28 15.67 -7.84 5.82
N ARG A 29 16.40 -8.57 4.96
CA ARG A 29 17.58 -9.36 5.29
C ARG A 29 18.56 -9.36 4.14
N PHE A 30 19.84 -9.45 4.48
CA PHE A 30 20.98 -9.71 3.60
C PHE A 30 21.60 -11.08 3.91
N PRO A 31 22.33 -11.69 2.95
CA PRO A 31 22.98 -13.00 3.16
C PRO A 31 23.99 -13.04 4.30
N SER A 32 24.53 -11.88 4.71
CA SER A 32 25.46 -11.74 5.83
C SER A 32 24.80 -11.76 7.20
N ASP A 33 23.48 -11.61 7.28
CA ASP A 33 22.76 -11.55 8.55
C ASP A 33 22.64 -12.94 9.20
N ASN A 34 22.63 -13.00 10.53
CA ASN A 34 22.47 -14.26 11.25
C ASN A 34 21.09 -14.88 10.95
N PRO A 35 21.01 -16.08 10.34
CA PRO A 35 19.74 -16.68 9.92
C PRO A 35 18.84 -17.09 11.10
N ARG A 36 19.42 -17.30 12.29
CA ARG A 36 18.68 -17.72 13.49
C ARG A 36 18.10 -16.57 14.30
N LYS A 37 18.31 -15.32 13.89
CA LYS A 37 17.86 -14.14 14.62
C LYS A 37 17.17 -13.16 13.68
N ALA A 38 15.99 -12.68 14.07
CA ALA A 38 15.29 -11.68 13.28
C ALA A 38 16.11 -10.37 13.19
N THR A 39 16.16 -9.78 12.00
CA THR A 39 16.82 -8.49 11.79
C THR A 39 15.94 -7.36 12.34
N PRO A 40 16.50 -6.17 12.60
CA PRO A 40 15.69 -5.01 12.98
C PRO A 40 14.61 -4.65 11.95
N VAL A 41 14.87 -4.86 10.66
CA VAL A 41 13.90 -4.56 9.59
C VAL A 41 12.78 -5.61 9.59
N GLU A 42 13.10 -6.89 9.74
CA GLU A 42 12.08 -7.95 9.89
C GLU A 42 11.17 -7.65 11.08
N ILE A 43 11.73 -7.28 12.23
CA ILE A 43 10.97 -6.94 13.44
C ILE A 43 10.04 -5.74 13.18
N GLN A 44 10.55 -4.64 12.60
CA GLN A 44 9.73 -3.46 12.28
C GLN A 44 8.55 -3.80 11.36
N TRP A 45 8.77 -4.61 10.33
CA TRP A 45 7.70 -5.03 9.44
C TRP A 45 6.73 -5.97 10.13
N ILE A 46 7.20 -6.94 10.93
CA ILE A 46 6.31 -7.81 11.71
C ILE A 46 5.44 -6.97 12.66
N ASP A 47 6.02 -5.98 13.35
CA ASP A 47 5.29 -5.08 14.24
C ASP A 47 4.23 -4.26 13.50
N LEU A 48 4.53 -3.80 12.28
CA LEU A 48 3.54 -3.14 11.42
C LEU A 48 2.34 -4.07 11.11
N PHE A 49 2.59 -5.34 10.82
CA PHE A 49 1.51 -6.31 10.59
C PHE A 49 0.76 -6.67 11.88
N LEU A 50 1.45 -6.78 13.03
CA LEU A 50 0.82 -6.96 14.34
C LEU A 50 -0.14 -5.81 14.68
N ASN A 51 0.29 -4.57 14.43
CA ASN A 51 -0.54 -3.38 14.65
C ASN A 51 -1.80 -3.35 13.76
N SER A 52 -1.82 -4.08 12.64
CA SER A 52 -2.99 -4.20 11.78
C SER A 52 -4.03 -5.20 12.31
N VAL A 53 -3.64 -6.16 13.15
CA VAL A 53 -4.50 -7.26 13.62
C VAL A 53 -5.84 -6.79 14.20
N PRO A 54 -5.90 -5.77 15.08
CA PRO A 54 -7.18 -5.33 15.65
C PRO A 54 -8.16 -4.83 14.58
N SER A 55 -7.67 -4.13 13.56
CA SER A 55 -8.52 -3.62 12.47
C SER A 55 -9.08 -4.74 11.58
N PHE A 56 -8.28 -5.79 11.33
CA PHE A 56 -8.73 -6.96 10.59
C PHE A 56 -9.72 -7.79 11.42
N LYS A 57 -9.46 -7.98 12.72
CA LYS A 57 -10.39 -8.62 13.65
C LYS A 57 -11.73 -7.89 13.66
N GLN A 58 -11.73 -6.57 13.81
CA GLN A 58 -12.94 -5.76 13.82
C GLN A 58 -13.73 -5.86 12.52
N ARG A 59 -13.07 -5.99 11.36
CA ARG A 59 -13.78 -6.19 10.10
C ARG A 59 -14.34 -7.61 10.00
N ALA A 60 -13.55 -8.60 10.40
CA ALA A 60 -13.95 -10.00 10.38
C ALA A 60 -15.12 -10.30 11.32
N GLU A 61 -15.15 -9.75 12.54
CA GLU A 61 -16.25 -9.98 13.51
C GLU A 61 -17.60 -9.43 13.02
N ASN A 62 -17.56 -8.43 12.14
CA ASN A 62 -18.73 -7.78 11.55
C ASN A 62 -19.11 -8.34 10.17
N ASP A 63 -18.47 -9.42 9.70
CA ASP A 63 -18.79 -10.07 8.43
C ASP A 63 -20.07 -10.90 8.57
N PRO A 64 -21.22 -10.47 7.97
CA PRO A 64 -22.48 -11.17 8.11
C PRO A 64 -22.53 -12.48 7.31
N THR A 65 -21.55 -12.73 6.45
CA THR A 65 -21.53 -13.92 5.56
C THR A 65 -20.94 -15.15 6.24
N VAL A 66 -20.30 -14.98 7.40
CA VAL A 66 -19.64 -16.07 8.14
C VAL A 66 -20.41 -16.37 9.42
N PRO A 67 -20.87 -17.62 9.63
CA PRO A 67 -21.49 -18.00 10.90
C PRO A 67 -20.44 -17.99 12.01
N ASP A 68 -20.84 -17.49 13.18
CA ASP A 68 -19.97 -17.31 14.35
C ASP A 68 -18.74 -16.44 14.07
N ALA A 69 -18.93 -15.38 13.26
CA ALA A 69 -17.89 -14.44 12.87
C ALA A 69 -17.09 -13.86 14.05
N PRO A 70 -17.69 -13.46 15.19
CA PRO A 70 -16.93 -12.94 16.33
C PRO A 70 -15.93 -13.94 16.92
N ALA A 71 -16.34 -15.19 17.15
CA ALA A 71 -15.42 -16.20 17.69
C ALA A 71 -14.32 -16.57 16.69
N LYS A 72 -14.66 -16.63 15.39
CA LYS A 72 -13.67 -16.86 14.33
C LYS A 72 -12.71 -15.71 14.15
N ALA A 73 -13.16 -14.47 14.29
CA ALA A 73 -12.31 -13.28 14.23
C ALA A 73 -11.32 -13.24 15.40
N GLU A 74 -11.76 -13.65 16.60
CA GLU A 74 -10.87 -13.84 17.75
C GLU A 74 -9.81 -14.92 17.46
N LYS A 75 -10.24 -16.07 16.91
CA LYS A 75 -9.32 -17.14 16.51
C LYS A 75 -8.33 -16.69 15.43
N PHE A 76 -8.75 -15.83 14.49
CA PHE A 76 -7.86 -15.20 13.52
C PHE A 76 -6.79 -14.36 14.23
N ALA A 77 -7.19 -13.46 15.12
CA ALA A 77 -6.28 -12.57 15.83
C ALA A 77 -5.24 -13.36 16.63
N GLN A 78 -5.68 -14.41 17.33
CA GLN A 78 -4.80 -15.28 18.11
C GLN A 78 -3.80 -16.05 17.22
N ARG A 79 -4.30 -16.74 16.19
CA ARG A 79 -3.45 -17.56 15.30
C ARG A 79 -2.44 -16.70 14.56
N TYR A 80 -2.88 -15.61 13.94
CA TYR A 80 -2.01 -14.76 13.14
C TYR A 80 -0.96 -14.04 14.01
N THR A 81 -1.35 -13.54 15.19
CA THR A 81 -0.40 -12.98 16.17
C THR A 81 0.65 -14.00 16.59
N SER A 82 0.26 -15.25 16.88
CA SER A 82 1.22 -16.31 17.24
C SER A 82 2.24 -16.54 16.14
N MET A 83 1.80 -16.64 14.88
CA MET A 83 2.68 -16.84 13.74
C MET A 83 3.68 -15.68 13.56
N LEU A 84 3.22 -14.44 13.75
CA LEU A 84 4.07 -13.25 13.68
C LEU A 84 5.11 -13.21 14.81
N GLU A 85 4.71 -13.56 16.04
CA GLU A 85 5.63 -13.65 17.19
C GLU A 85 6.63 -14.81 17.06
N GLU A 86 6.23 -15.92 16.45
CA GLU A 86 7.13 -17.02 16.11
C GLU A 86 8.16 -16.61 15.06
N LEU A 87 7.78 -15.81 14.05
CA LEU A 87 8.72 -15.26 13.05
C LEU A 87 9.76 -14.34 13.68
N LYS A 88 9.43 -13.59 14.75
CA LYS A 88 10.42 -12.79 15.50
C LYS A 88 11.45 -13.68 16.21
N LYS A 89 11.01 -14.81 16.75
CA LYS A 89 11.85 -15.75 17.52
C LYS A 89 12.69 -16.63 16.58
N ASN A 90 12.11 -17.07 15.48
CA ASN A 90 12.73 -17.94 14.50
C ASN A 90 12.32 -17.49 13.08
N PRO A 91 13.18 -16.74 12.37
CA PRO A 91 12.87 -16.23 11.02
C PRO A 91 12.53 -17.32 10.00
N GLU A 92 13.06 -18.53 10.17
CA GLU A 92 12.81 -19.67 9.27
C GLU A 92 11.45 -20.36 9.52
N SER A 93 10.70 -19.95 10.55
CA SER A 93 9.36 -20.48 10.82
C SER A 93 8.35 -20.04 9.75
N HIS A 94 7.26 -20.79 9.62
CA HIS A 94 6.13 -20.45 8.72
C HIS A 94 6.52 -20.17 7.25
N GLY A 95 7.64 -20.75 6.79
CA GLY A 95 8.15 -20.58 5.43
C GLY A 95 8.96 -19.28 5.21
N GLY A 96 9.51 -18.69 6.28
CA GLY A 96 10.40 -17.54 6.20
C GLY A 96 11.83 -17.88 5.74
N PRO A 97 12.76 -16.90 5.77
CA PRO A 97 12.66 -15.55 6.35
C PRO A 97 11.54 -14.67 5.78
N PRO A 98 10.93 -13.78 6.59
CA PRO A 98 9.76 -13.03 6.15
C PRO A 98 10.10 -11.97 5.11
N ASP A 99 9.18 -11.80 4.16
CA ASP A 99 9.05 -10.63 3.31
C ASP A 99 7.59 -10.12 3.34
N CYS A 100 7.31 -8.99 2.69
CA CYS A 100 5.96 -8.42 2.66
C CYS A 100 4.92 -9.39 2.07
N ILE A 101 5.32 -10.19 1.07
CA ILE A 101 4.42 -11.14 0.39
C ILE A 101 4.07 -12.28 1.34
N LEU A 102 5.04 -12.84 2.04
CA LEU A 102 4.80 -13.90 3.03
C LEU A 102 3.89 -13.39 4.15
N LEU A 103 4.19 -12.23 4.74
CA LEU A 103 3.38 -11.67 5.83
C LEU A 103 1.93 -11.44 5.40
N CYS A 104 1.70 -10.95 4.18
CA CYS A 104 0.36 -10.84 3.59
C CYS A 104 -0.28 -12.22 3.36
N ARG A 105 0.46 -13.19 2.83
CA ARG A 105 -0.04 -14.52 2.53
C ARG A 105 -0.50 -15.25 3.80
N LEU A 106 0.28 -15.18 4.89
CA LEU A 106 -0.08 -15.79 6.16
C LEU A 106 -1.38 -15.20 6.72
N ARG A 107 -1.57 -13.88 6.62
CA ARG A 107 -2.82 -13.22 7.02
C ARG A 107 -4.02 -13.78 6.26
N GLU A 108 -3.93 -13.82 4.94
CA GLU A 108 -5.01 -14.30 4.07
C GLU A 108 -5.28 -15.80 4.26
N LEU A 109 -4.23 -16.60 4.48
CA LEU A 109 -4.35 -18.02 4.78
C LEU A 109 -5.21 -18.25 6.02
N VAL A 110 -4.88 -17.59 7.14
CA VAL A 110 -5.63 -17.75 8.40
C VAL A 110 -7.08 -17.30 8.25
N LEU A 111 -7.33 -16.17 7.58
CA LEU A 111 -8.70 -15.70 7.31
C LEU A 111 -9.50 -16.71 6.51
N ARG A 112 -8.93 -17.23 5.41
CA ARG A 112 -9.59 -18.18 4.51
C ARG A 112 -9.86 -19.53 5.18
N GLU A 113 -8.92 -20.05 5.96
CA GLU A 113 -9.09 -21.28 6.73
C GLU A 113 -10.24 -21.19 7.75
N LEU A 114 -10.49 -19.99 8.28
CA LEU A 114 -11.60 -19.73 9.21
C LEU A 114 -12.93 -19.46 8.48
N GLY A 115 -12.90 -19.42 7.15
CA GLY A 115 -14.07 -19.26 6.29
C GLY A 115 -14.34 -17.82 5.84
N PHE A 116 -13.49 -16.86 6.20
CA PHE A 116 -13.60 -15.49 5.69
C PHE A 116 -13.11 -15.42 4.24
N ARG A 117 -13.95 -14.91 3.34
CA ARG A 117 -13.61 -14.76 1.92
C ARG A 117 -13.21 -13.34 1.54
N ASP A 118 -13.97 -12.35 1.99
CA ASP A 118 -13.67 -10.93 1.77
C ASP A 118 -14.31 -10.09 2.89
N ILE A 119 -13.57 -9.92 4.00
CA ILE A 119 -14.01 -9.14 5.18
C ILE A 119 -14.20 -7.64 4.87
N PHE A 120 -13.81 -7.19 3.67
CA PHE A 120 -13.93 -5.80 3.22
C PHE A 120 -15.07 -5.58 2.24
N LYS A 121 -15.79 -6.64 1.83
CA LYS A 121 -16.79 -6.58 0.75
C LYS A 121 -17.84 -5.49 0.98
N LYS A 122 -18.40 -5.41 2.19
CA LYS A 122 -19.41 -4.41 2.54
C LYS A 122 -18.90 -2.97 2.39
N VAL A 123 -17.70 -2.69 2.93
CA VAL A 123 -17.10 -1.35 2.87
C VAL A 123 -16.77 -0.98 1.42
N LYS A 124 -16.20 -1.91 0.65
CA LYS A 124 -15.94 -1.72 -0.79
C LYS A 124 -17.21 -1.40 -1.56
N ASP A 125 -18.33 -2.06 -1.26
CA ASP A 125 -19.60 -1.82 -1.95
C ASP A 125 -20.16 -0.42 -1.63
N GLU A 126 -20.09 0.00 -0.38
CA GLU A 126 -20.49 1.35 0.04
C GLU A 126 -19.60 2.44 -0.58
N GLU A 127 -18.28 2.23 -0.63
CA GLU A 127 -17.31 3.15 -1.23
C GLU A 127 -17.47 3.22 -2.75
N ASN A 128 -17.64 2.08 -3.42
CA ASN A 128 -17.89 2.02 -4.86
C ASN A 128 -19.20 2.72 -5.24
N ALA A 129 -20.28 2.52 -4.47
CA ALA A 129 -21.55 3.20 -4.73
C ALA A 129 -21.41 4.74 -4.61
N LYS A 130 -20.67 5.22 -3.60
CA LYS A 130 -20.37 6.65 -3.42
C LYS A 130 -19.46 7.18 -4.52
N ALA A 131 -18.43 6.44 -4.92
CA ALA A 131 -17.54 6.83 -6.00
C ALA A 131 -18.30 6.97 -7.33
N MET A 132 -19.19 6.01 -7.63
CA MET A 132 -20.03 6.05 -8.83
C MET A 132 -20.98 7.23 -8.86
N SER A 133 -21.56 7.65 -7.72
CA SER A 133 -22.44 8.82 -7.68
C SER A 133 -21.70 10.14 -7.91
N LEU A 134 -20.40 10.21 -7.59
CA LEU A 134 -19.55 11.38 -7.80
C LEU A 134 -18.86 11.39 -9.18
N PHE A 135 -18.79 10.23 -9.83
CA PHE A 135 -17.98 10.03 -11.04
C PHE A 135 -18.32 11.03 -12.15
N GLU A 136 -19.60 11.20 -12.49
CA GLU A 136 -20.03 12.13 -13.54
C GLU A 136 -19.58 13.57 -13.26
N GLY A 137 -19.73 14.02 -12.01
CA GLY A 137 -19.30 15.36 -11.60
C GLY A 137 -17.79 15.55 -11.65
N VAL A 138 -17.01 14.52 -11.33
CA VAL A 138 -15.54 14.53 -11.44
C VAL A 138 -15.12 14.63 -12.91
N ILE A 139 -15.76 13.87 -13.81
CA ILE A 139 -15.43 13.91 -15.25
C ILE A 139 -15.77 15.27 -15.85
N LYS A 140 -16.98 15.80 -15.62
CA LYS A 140 -17.39 17.12 -16.12
C LYS A 140 -16.41 18.24 -15.73
N ARG A 141 -15.97 18.27 -14.48
CA ARG A 141 -14.97 19.25 -14.00
C ARG A 141 -13.59 19.10 -14.65
N ASN A 142 -13.21 17.89 -15.06
CA ASN A 142 -11.97 17.69 -15.80
C ASN A 142 -12.13 18.13 -17.27
N ASP A 143 -13.27 17.87 -17.87
CA ASP A 143 -13.56 18.27 -19.26
C ASP A 143 -13.65 19.80 -19.42
N GLU A 144 -14.07 20.52 -18.38
CA GLU A 144 -14.08 21.99 -18.34
C GLU A 144 -12.67 22.62 -18.36
N ILE A 145 -11.61 21.86 -18.08
CA ILE A 145 -10.24 22.37 -18.12
C ILE A 145 -9.78 22.36 -19.58
N GLU A 146 -9.74 23.51 -20.24
CA GLU A 146 -9.34 23.61 -21.66
C GLU A 146 -7.87 23.24 -21.91
N ASP A 147 -6.97 23.62 -21.01
CA ASP A 147 -5.54 23.33 -21.13
C ASP A 147 -5.24 21.86 -20.81
N ASP A 148 -4.79 21.11 -21.81
CA ASP A 148 -4.52 19.68 -21.69
C ASP A 148 -3.47 19.36 -20.60
N GLY A 149 -2.47 20.22 -20.41
CA GLY A 149 -1.46 20.04 -19.36
C GLY A 149 -2.08 20.09 -17.97
N LYS A 150 -2.86 21.13 -17.69
CA LYS A 150 -3.60 21.29 -16.42
C LYS A 150 -4.65 20.20 -16.23
N ARG A 151 -5.31 19.74 -17.30
CA ARG A 151 -6.27 18.63 -17.22
C ARG A 151 -5.59 17.36 -16.73
N ILE A 152 -4.43 17.01 -17.32
CA ILE A 152 -3.66 15.83 -16.92
C ILE A 152 -3.13 15.98 -15.49
N GLU A 153 -2.63 17.16 -15.11
CA GLU A 153 -2.22 17.42 -13.74
C GLU A 153 -3.37 17.16 -12.75
N ASN A 154 -4.57 17.67 -13.06
CA ASN A 154 -5.74 17.49 -12.23
C ASN A 154 -6.17 16.02 -12.13
N LEU A 155 -6.07 15.25 -13.23
CA LEU A 155 -6.32 13.81 -13.24
C LEU A 155 -5.31 13.05 -12.38
N VAL A 156 -4.01 13.35 -12.49
CA VAL A 156 -2.97 12.72 -11.67
C VAL A 156 -3.17 13.01 -10.19
N ARG A 157 -3.50 14.27 -9.84
CA ARG A 157 -3.89 14.65 -8.47
C ARG A 157 -5.11 13.87 -8.01
N GLY A 158 -6.10 13.70 -8.88
CA GLY A 158 -7.29 12.89 -8.63
C GLY A 158 -6.97 11.43 -8.32
N ILE A 159 -6.07 10.80 -9.08
CA ILE A 159 -5.61 9.41 -8.85
C ILE A 159 -4.94 9.30 -7.47
N LEU A 160 -4.03 10.22 -7.14
CA LEU A 160 -3.35 10.22 -5.85
C LEU A 160 -4.32 10.46 -4.68
N ALA A 161 -5.27 11.37 -4.84
CA ALA A 161 -6.29 11.65 -3.83
C ALA A 161 -7.22 10.46 -3.62
N GLY A 162 -7.65 9.79 -4.70
CA GLY A 162 -8.47 8.58 -4.64
C GLY A 162 -7.79 7.46 -3.87
N ASN A 163 -6.48 7.25 -4.09
CA ASN A 163 -5.72 6.24 -3.35
C ASN A 163 -5.66 6.49 -1.84
N ILE A 164 -5.60 7.76 -1.39
CA ILE A 164 -5.63 8.08 0.04
C ILE A 164 -7.02 7.87 0.63
N PHE A 165 -8.06 8.19 -0.13
CA PHE A 165 -9.46 8.03 0.29
C PHE A 165 -9.87 6.55 0.43
N ASP A 166 -9.32 5.66 -0.41
CA ASP A 166 -9.54 4.20 -0.39
C ASP A 166 -8.86 3.48 0.80
N LEU A 167 -7.82 4.08 1.41
CA LEU A 167 -6.99 3.38 2.41
C LEU A 167 -7.67 3.13 3.76
N GLY A 168 -8.94 3.51 3.96
CA GLY A 168 -9.67 3.26 5.21
C GLY A 168 -8.97 3.80 6.47
N SER A 169 -7.98 4.68 6.32
CA SER A 169 -7.16 5.22 7.39
C SER A 169 -7.85 6.42 8.00
N ALA A 170 -8.22 6.28 9.28
CA ALA A 170 -8.79 7.32 10.14
C ALA A 170 -10.20 7.83 9.74
N GLN A 171 -11.16 6.91 9.78
CA GLN A 171 -12.60 7.12 9.61
C GLN A 171 -13.25 8.17 10.56
N LYS A 172 -12.51 8.78 11.50
CA LYS A 172 -13.05 9.78 12.43
C LYS A 172 -12.72 11.23 12.09
N PHE A 173 -11.75 11.51 11.21
CA PHE A 173 -11.33 12.90 10.94
C PHE A 173 -11.75 13.42 9.54
N LEU A 174 -11.93 12.53 8.56
CA LEU A 174 -12.05 12.92 7.15
C LEU A 174 -13.49 13.22 6.68
N LEU A 175 -14.52 12.65 7.31
CA LEU A 175 -15.91 12.82 6.82
C LEU A 175 -16.46 14.24 7.07
N LYS A 176 -15.96 14.97 8.08
CA LYS A 176 -16.28 16.39 8.30
C LYS A 176 -15.48 17.34 7.39
N MET A 177 -14.46 16.83 6.69
CA MET A 177 -13.51 17.62 5.91
C MET A 177 -13.63 17.41 4.39
N ALA A 178 -14.52 16.56 3.89
CA ALA A 178 -14.65 16.27 2.46
C ALA A 178 -14.91 17.52 1.60
N CYS A 179 -15.52 18.58 2.16
CA CYS A 179 -15.74 19.84 1.45
C CYS A 179 -14.54 20.81 1.53
N HIS A 180 -13.72 20.74 2.60
CA HIS A 180 -12.57 21.63 2.81
C HIS A 180 -11.24 21.03 2.29
N PHE A 181 -11.10 19.71 2.25
CA PHE A 181 -9.82 19.08 1.88
C PHE A 181 -9.52 19.10 0.38
N TRP A 182 -10.53 19.30 -0.48
CA TRP A 182 -10.28 19.56 -1.90
C TRP A 182 -9.48 20.86 -2.11
N GLN A 183 -9.63 21.84 -1.20
CA GLN A 183 -8.82 23.05 -1.18
C GLN A 183 -7.48 22.87 -0.43
N VAL A 184 -7.39 21.99 0.57
CA VAL A 184 -6.16 21.77 1.36
C VAL A 184 -5.17 20.81 0.68
N ALA A 185 -5.63 19.77 -0.02
CA ALA A 185 -4.78 18.93 -0.86
C ALA A 185 -4.19 19.72 -2.04
N ARG A 186 -4.88 20.79 -2.47
CA ARG A 186 -4.35 21.78 -3.40
C ARG A 186 -3.17 22.56 -2.81
N ILE A 187 -3.11 22.75 -1.49
CA ILE A 187 -2.06 23.49 -0.78
C ILE A 187 -0.86 22.60 -0.44
N LEU A 188 -1.08 21.37 0.03
CA LEU A 188 0.01 20.46 0.46
C LEU A 188 0.95 19.98 -0.66
N TYR A 189 0.48 20.00 -1.91
CA TYR A 189 1.29 19.61 -3.08
C TYR A 189 1.96 20.79 -3.80
N LEU A 190 1.84 22.02 -3.30
CA LEU A 190 2.40 23.21 -3.95
C LEU A 190 3.93 23.30 -3.85
N ASP A 191 4.59 22.61 -2.92
CA ASP A 191 5.99 22.93 -2.60
C ASP A 191 7.06 22.03 -3.27
N HIS A 192 6.67 20.99 -4.01
CA HIS A 192 7.63 20.20 -4.80
C HIS A 192 7.10 19.86 -6.20
N GLY A 193 6.93 20.91 -7.01
CA GLY A 193 6.48 20.84 -8.41
C GLY A 193 7.40 20.09 -9.39
N LEU A 194 8.54 19.52 -8.95
CA LEU A 194 9.50 18.90 -9.86
C LEU A 194 8.96 17.59 -10.49
N LEU A 195 8.27 16.74 -9.71
CA LEU A 195 7.74 15.46 -10.22
C LEU A 195 6.60 15.68 -11.22
N MET A 196 5.70 16.62 -10.94
CA MET A 196 4.57 16.96 -11.82
C MET A 196 5.02 17.69 -13.08
N THR A 197 5.95 18.65 -12.96
CA THR A 197 6.52 19.35 -14.12
C THR A 197 7.23 18.36 -15.06
N LEU A 198 7.95 17.37 -14.51
CA LEU A 198 8.65 16.36 -15.31
C LEU A 198 7.71 15.31 -15.96
N MET A 199 6.60 14.96 -15.32
CA MET A 199 5.56 14.12 -15.95
C MET A 199 4.85 14.86 -17.09
N LEU A 200 4.47 16.12 -16.88
CA LEU A 200 3.84 16.96 -17.91
C LEU A 200 4.79 17.20 -19.10
N LEU A 201 6.09 17.43 -18.85
CA LEU A 201 7.11 17.51 -19.90
C LEU A 201 7.32 16.19 -20.67
N ARG A 202 7.01 15.03 -20.09
CA ARG A 202 7.10 13.72 -20.76
C ARG A 202 5.87 13.40 -21.58
N VAL A 203 4.70 13.85 -21.15
CA VAL A 203 3.46 13.75 -21.91
C VAL A 203 3.47 14.73 -23.09
N ASN A 204 3.99 15.94 -22.89
CA ASN A 204 3.97 17.02 -23.89
C ASN A 204 5.30 17.18 -24.67
N GLY A 205 6.36 16.42 -24.36
CA GLY A 205 7.71 16.61 -24.92
C GLY A 205 8.20 15.48 -25.85
N PRO A 206 9.18 15.75 -26.75
CA PRO A 206 9.68 14.77 -27.71
C PRO A 206 10.44 13.60 -27.04
N ARG A 207 10.14 12.38 -27.48
CA ARG A 207 10.65 11.11 -26.90
C ARG A 207 12.16 10.97 -27.13
N ASN A 208 12.97 11.24 -26.11
CA ASN A 208 14.43 10.98 -26.14
C ASN A 208 14.88 10.03 -25.03
N HIS A 209 15.59 8.96 -25.42
CA HIS A 209 15.91 7.80 -24.57
C HIS A 209 16.88 8.09 -23.40
N GLY A 210 17.82 9.03 -23.56
CA GLY A 210 18.79 9.39 -22.51
C GLY A 210 18.16 10.03 -21.27
N LYS A 211 17.00 10.69 -21.42
CA LYS A 211 16.25 11.28 -20.30
C LYS A 211 15.56 10.24 -19.40
N ARG A 212 15.40 8.98 -19.87
CA ARG A 212 14.76 7.90 -19.10
C ARG A 212 15.66 7.30 -18.01
N GLN A 213 16.98 7.30 -18.21
CA GLN A 213 17.95 6.80 -17.22
C GLN A 213 18.11 7.80 -16.06
N LEU A 214 18.21 9.10 -16.38
CA LEU A 214 18.23 10.18 -15.38
C LEU A 214 16.90 10.26 -14.60
N PHE A 215 15.78 9.96 -15.26
CA PHE A 215 14.43 9.85 -14.67
C PHE A 215 14.36 8.78 -13.56
N LEU A 216 14.88 7.58 -13.78
CA LEU A 216 14.87 6.51 -12.75
C LEU A 216 15.77 6.87 -11.57
N LEU A 217 16.94 7.45 -11.83
CA LEU A 217 17.90 7.79 -10.79
C LEU A 217 17.36 8.87 -9.84
N ILE A 218 16.75 9.93 -10.39
CA ILE A 218 16.21 11.04 -9.59
C ILE A 218 14.97 10.60 -8.79
N THR A 219 14.07 9.81 -9.40
CA THR A 219 12.90 9.28 -8.69
C THR A 219 13.31 8.35 -7.55
N LEU A 220 14.34 7.51 -7.76
CA LEU A 220 14.87 6.63 -6.71
C LEU A 220 15.49 7.44 -5.56
N VAL A 221 16.27 8.48 -5.85
CA VAL A 221 16.89 9.35 -4.83
C VAL A 221 15.86 10.09 -4.01
N LEU A 222 14.78 10.58 -4.63
CA LEU A 222 13.71 11.29 -3.93
C LEU A 222 12.86 10.35 -3.06
N ILE A 223 12.56 9.14 -3.53
CA ILE A 223 11.86 8.13 -2.73
C ILE A 223 12.72 7.70 -1.54
N LEU A 224 14.01 7.45 -1.76
CA LEU A 224 14.94 7.09 -0.69
C LEU A 224 15.12 8.22 0.32
N SER A 225 15.10 9.48 -0.12
CA SER A 225 15.21 10.65 0.77
C SER A 225 13.93 10.85 1.59
N TRP A 226 12.75 10.61 1.00
CA TRP A 226 11.47 10.63 1.71
C TRP A 226 11.38 9.53 2.77
N VAL A 227 11.78 8.30 2.41
CA VAL A 227 11.85 7.16 3.34
C VAL A 227 12.84 7.44 4.47
N TYR A 228 14.02 8.00 4.17
CA TYR A 228 15.02 8.37 5.17
C TYR A 228 14.52 9.44 6.15
N TYR A 229 13.86 10.50 5.67
CA TYR A 229 13.36 11.57 6.53
C TYR A 229 12.20 11.15 7.43
N HIS A 230 11.26 10.34 6.92
CA HIS A 230 10.12 9.89 7.72
C HIS A 230 10.47 8.76 8.69
N LEU A 231 11.41 7.87 8.35
CA LEU A 231 11.87 6.85 9.30
C LEU A 231 12.73 7.44 10.43
N ARG A 232 13.49 8.52 10.18
CA ARG A 232 14.26 9.20 11.26
C ARG A 232 13.38 10.06 12.16
N GLY A 233 12.32 10.67 11.62
CA GLY A 233 11.36 11.47 12.40
C GLY A 233 10.68 10.67 13.50
N SER A 234 10.38 9.38 13.26
CA SER A 234 9.79 8.50 14.27
C SER A 234 10.75 8.05 15.37
N CYS A 235 12.07 8.19 15.20
CA CYS A 235 13.06 7.80 16.20
C CYS A 235 13.42 8.93 17.18
N SER A 236 13.19 10.19 16.80
CA SER A 236 13.54 11.36 17.61
C SER A 236 12.53 11.63 18.74
N ASP A 237 11.25 11.30 18.53
CA ASP A 237 10.17 11.58 19.50
C ASP A 237 10.02 10.53 20.61
N VAL A 238 10.79 9.44 20.57
CA VAL A 238 10.82 8.40 21.63
C VAL A 238 11.90 8.67 22.68
N ALA A 239 12.79 9.66 22.45
CA ALA A 239 13.88 9.98 23.38
C ALA A 239 13.54 11.07 24.43
N GLN A 240 12.31 11.58 24.46
CA GLN A 240 11.91 12.65 25.40
C GLN A 240 10.55 12.42 26.10
N ARG A 241 10.11 11.17 26.26
CA ARG A 241 9.03 10.84 27.20
C ARG A 241 9.39 9.63 28.05
#